data_AF-A0A951K3H6-F1
#
_entry.id   AF-A0A951K3H6-F1
#
_cell.length_a   1.000
_cell.length_b   1.000
_cell.length_c   1.000
_cell.angle_alpha   90.00
_cell.angle_beta   90.00
_cell.angle_gamma   90.00
#
_symmetry.space_group_name_H-M   'P 1'
#
loop_
_entity.id
_entity.type
_entity.pdbx_description
1 polymer ?
#
loop_
_entity_poly.entity_id
_entity_poly.type
_entity_poly.pdbx_seq_one_letter_code
_entity_poly.pdbx_strand_id
1 'polypeptide(L)'
;PLVGGGAGALDAAAGKAHLALWHGFTPALGLSVLTLAAGALLVAGAGTVERVQARLAGAPSAAGVYSSALVGLNRLADRVTAVLQNGSLPVYLGVILLTVLALPGLALLTRTRLPGGVVVGESPLQVVVAGVVLAAAVGAAFARRRFAAVLFLGGVGYGVAVLFVIQGAPDLALTQLLVETLAVVIFVLVLRHLPERFEPSAWRLGQATRVAVAGGVGVFVAAFSLVAAGARTAEPVSGAYLEQAVPEAGGQNVVNVILVDFRAFDTLGEITVLTVAALGIVSLVQAGRRQQDEA
;
A
#
# COMPACT_ATOMS: atom_id res chain seq x y z
N PRO A 1 41.81 -54.09 -17.94
CA PRO A 1 41.31 -54.32 -16.57
C PRO A 1 40.49 -53.13 -16.04
N LEU A 2 41.02 -51.90 -16.09
CA LEU A 2 40.33 -50.68 -15.60
C LEU A 2 39.04 -50.36 -16.36
N VAL A 3 39.07 -50.39 -17.70
CA VAL A 3 37.88 -50.11 -18.54
C VAL A 3 36.78 -51.16 -18.32
N GLY A 4 37.14 -52.44 -18.22
CA GLY A 4 36.19 -53.51 -17.92
C GLY A 4 35.61 -53.43 -16.51
N GLY A 5 36.42 -53.04 -15.52
CA GLY A 5 35.95 -52.82 -14.15
C GLY A 5 35.02 -51.60 -14.03
N GLY A 6 35.34 -50.50 -14.71
CA GLY A 6 34.51 -49.30 -14.74
C GLY A 6 33.19 -49.49 -15.48
N ALA A 7 33.21 -50.21 -16.63
CA ALA A 7 31.99 -50.53 -17.37
C ALA A 7 31.05 -51.44 -16.56
N GLY A 8 31.60 -52.49 -15.92
CA GLY A 8 30.82 -53.40 -15.07
C GLY A 8 30.24 -52.75 -13.80
N ALA A 9 30.81 -51.63 -13.34
CA ALA A 9 30.27 -50.85 -12.22
C ALA A 9 29.09 -49.95 -12.62
N LEU A 10 29.02 -49.51 -13.89
CA LEU A 10 27.93 -48.68 -14.42
C LEU A 10 26.79 -49.53 -15.01
N ASP A 11 27.11 -50.66 -15.62
CA ASP A 11 26.14 -51.63 -16.15
C ASP A 11 26.66 -53.07 -15.99
N ALA A 12 25.95 -53.88 -15.20
CA ALA A 12 26.32 -55.27 -14.93
C ALA A 12 26.21 -56.19 -16.16
N ALA A 13 25.48 -55.78 -17.21
CA ALA A 13 25.40 -56.49 -18.48
C ALA A 13 26.56 -56.17 -19.43
N ALA A 14 27.41 -55.18 -19.08
CA ALA A 14 28.60 -54.88 -19.85
C ALA A 14 29.58 -56.06 -19.77
N GLY A 15 29.70 -56.80 -20.88
CA GLY A 15 30.61 -57.92 -20.99
C GLY A 15 32.08 -57.54 -20.76
N LYS A 16 32.97 -58.54 -20.70
CA LYS A 16 34.42 -58.31 -20.55
C LYS A 16 34.93 -57.45 -21.72
N ALA A 17 35.18 -56.16 -21.47
CA ALA A 17 35.68 -55.24 -22.48
C ALA A 17 37.06 -55.70 -22.98
N HIS A 18 37.11 -56.12 -24.25
CA HIS A 18 38.32 -56.60 -24.91
C HIS A 18 38.90 -55.53 -25.83
N LEU A 19 39.91 -54.82 -25.34
CA LEU A 19 40.68 -53.86 -26.13
C LEU A 19 41.77 -54.62 -26.87
N ALA A 20 41.57 -54.83 -28.17
CA ALA A 20 42.61 -55.29 -29.09
C ALA A 20 43.12 -54.12 -29.92
N LEU A 21 44.36 -54.21 -30.42
CA LEU A 21 44.88 -53.25 -31.40
C LEU A 21 44.24 -53.44 -32.78
N TRP A 22 43.76 -54.65 -33.06
CA TRP A 22 43.09 -55.01 -34.30
C TRP A 22 41.95 -55.97 -34.02
N HIS A 23 40.72 -55.56 -34.34
CA HIS A 23 39.52 -56.37 -34.16
C HIS A 23 39.04 -57.03 -35.46
N GLY A 24 39.79 -56.88 -36.56
CA GLY A 24 39.39 -57.37 -37.89
C GLY A 24 38.37 -56.48 -38.59
N PHE A 25 37.86 -56.97 -39.74
CA PHE A 25 36.82 -56.28 -40.51
C PHE A 25 35.46 -56.41 -39.82
N THR A 26 35.20 -55.48 -38.90
CA THR A 26 33.93 -55.40 -38.16
C THR A 26 33.03 -54.31 -38.74
N PRO A 27 31.69 -54.38 -38.51
CA PRO A 27 30.80 -53.27 -38.83
C PRO A 27 31.24 -51.94 -38.20
N ALA A 28 31.82 -51.97 -37.00
CA ALA A 28 32.36 -50.79 -36.33
C ALA A 28 33.55 -50.18 -37.10
N LEU A 29 34.46 -51.01 -37.63
CA LEU A 29 35.54 -50.55 -38.51
C LEU A 29 34.96 -49.95 -39.80
N GLY A 30 33.97 -50.60 -40.41
CA GLY A 30 33.28 -50.09 -41.60
C GLY A 30 32.62 -48.74 -41.38
N LEU A 31 31.91 -48.55 -40.26
CA LEU A 31 31.30 -47.28 -39.86
C LEU A 31 32.37 -46.21 -39.57
N SER A 32 33.52 -46.59 -39.02
CA SER A 32 34.63 -45.67 -38.76
C SER A 32 35.28 -45.18 -40.06
N VAL A 33 35.48 -46.09 -41.02
CA VAL A 33 35.95 -45.71 -42.36
C VAL A 33 34.92 -44.81 -43.05
N LEU A 34 33.63 -45.11 -42.90
CA LEU A 34 32.55 -44.30 -43.46
C LEU A 34 32.48 -42.90 -42.82
N THR A 35 32.64 -42.77 -41.51
CA THR A 35 32.66 -41.45 -40.84
C THR A 35 33.89 -40.64 -41.23
N LEU A 36 35.06 -41.28 -41.37
CA LEU A 36 36.27 -40.61 -41.88
C LEU A 36 36.10 -40.17 -43.34
N ALA A 37 35.56 -41.03 -44.20
CA ALA A 37 35.28 -40.70 -45.59
C ALA A 37 34.24 -39.56 -45.69
N ALA A 38 33.15 -39.63 -44.91
CA ALA A 38 32.14 -38.58 -44.84
C ALA A 38 32.73 -37.25 -44.32
N GLY A 39 33.56 -37.28 -43.28
CA GLY A 39 34.27 -36.12 -42.77
C GLY A 39 35.22 -35.51 -43.81
N ALA A 40 35.99 -36.35 -44.52
CA ALA A 40 36.87 -35.91 -45.61
C ALA A 40 36.09 -35.28 -46.77
N LEU A 41 34.93 -35.84 -47.14
CA LEU A 41 34.04 -35.27 -48.14
C LEU A 41 33.43 -33.93 -47.70
N LEU A 42 33.06 -33.79 -46.42
CA LEU A 42 32.58 -32.53 -45.85
C LEU A 42 33.67 -31.45 -45.87
N VAL A 43 34.93 -31.81 -45.58
CA VAL A 43 36.07 -30.90 -45.66
C VAL A 43 36.43 -30.56 -47.10
N ALA A 44 36.42 -31.53 -48.02
CA ALA A 44 36.63 -31.27 -49.44
C ALA A 44 35.53 -30.36 -50.02
N GLY A 45 34.31 -30.46 -49.49
CA GLY A 45 33.18 -29.59 -49.80
C GLY A 45 33.03 -28.37 -48.90
N ALA A 46 34.07 -27.97 -48.15
CA ALA A 46 33.98 -26.97 -47.08
C ALA A 46 33.25 -25.67 -47.49
N GLY A 47 33.52 -25.14 -48.68
CA GLY A 47 32.86 -23.91 -49.15
C GLY A 47 31.36 -24.03 -49.40
N THR A 48 30.83 -25.24 -49.66
CA THR A 48 29.38 -25.49 -49.75
C THR A 48 28.78 -25.74 -48.37
N VAL A 49 29.50 -26.48 -47.51
CA VAL A 49 29.09 -26.75 -46.13
C VAL A 49 28.99 -25.45 -45.33
N GLU A 50 29.98 -24.56 -45.46
CA GLU A 50 30.00 -23.26 -44.79
C GLU A 50 28.82 -22.37 -45.23
N ARG A 51 28.49 -22.34 -46.53
CA ARG A 51 27.32 -21.61 -47.03
C ARG A 51 26.00 -22.13 -46.47
N VAL A 52 25.87 -23.46 -46.30
CA VAL A 52 24.69 -24.08 -45.70
C VAL A 52 24.64 -23.81 -44.19
N GLN A 53 25.77 -23.95 -43.49
CA GLN A 53 25.87 -23.66 -42.06
C GLN A 53 25.60 -22.18 -41.77
N ALA A 54 26.12 -21.24 -42.56
CA ALA A 54 25.86 -19.81 -42.40
C ALA A 54 24.37 -19.46 -42.57
N ARG A 55 23.65 -20.18 -43.45
CA ARG A 55 22.18 -20.05 -43.58
C ARG A 55 21.42 -20.61 -42.39
N LEU A 56 21.97 -21.63 -41.72
CA LEU A 56 21.36 -22.28 -40.55
C LEU A 56 21.80 -21.65 -39.21
N ALA A 57 22.89 -20.89 -39.20
CA ALA A 57 23.49 -20.24 -38.03
C ALA A 57 22.61 -19.11 -37.44
N GLY A 58 21.47 -18.80 -38.06
CA GLY A 58 20.46 -17.89 -37.50
C GLY A 58 19.69 -18.47 -36.31
N ALA A 59 19.89 -19.75 -35.95
CA ALA A 59 19.27 -20.32 -34.76
C ALA A 59 19.81 -19.63 -33.49
N PRO A 60 18.94 -19.19 -32.56
CA PRO A 60 19.38 -18.47 -31.39
C PRO A 60 20.24 -19.38 -30.50
N SER A 61 21.44 -18.91 -30.14
CA SER A 61 22.30 -19.61 -29.20
C SER A 61 21.65 -19.64 -27.81
N ALA A 62 21.89 -20.70 -27.03
CA ALA A 62 21.38 -20.79 -25.66
C ALA A 62 21.78 -19.56 -24.81
N ALA A 63 23.01 -19.05 -25.01
CA ALA A 63 23.49 -17.82 -24.39
C ALA A 63 22.71 -16.57 -24.84
N GLY A 64 22.36 -16.48 -26.13
CA GLY A 64 21.55 -15.38 -26.67
C GLY A 64 20.09 -15.40 -26.19
N VAL A 65 19.51 -16.59 -26.05
CA VAL A 65 18.17 -16.76 -25.44
C VAL A 65 18.20 -16.32 -23.98
N TYR A 66 19.20 -16.77 -23.21
CA TYR A 66 19.36 -16.41 -21.81
C TYR A 66 19.53 -14.89 -21.61
N SER A 67 20.41 -14.25 -22.40
CA SER A 67 20.61 -12.80 -22.31
C SER A 67 19.36 -12.01 -22.70
N SER A 68 18.65 -12.45 -23.74
CA SER A 68 17.38 -11.83 -24.16
C SER A 68 16.30 -11.97 -23.08
N ALA A 69 16.25 -13.12 -22.40
CA ALA A 69 15.33 -13.34 -21.28
C ALA A 69 15.63 -12.40 -20.10
N LEU A 70 16.91 -12.24 -19.73
CA LEU A 70 17.31 -11.28 -18.69
C LEU A 70 16.95 -9.84 -19.05
N VAL A 71 17.19 -9.42 -20.30
CA VAL A 71 16.81 -8.09 -20.78
C VAL A 71 15.29 -7.92 -20.74
N GLY A 72 14.53 -8.94 -21.12
CA GLY A 72 13.06 -8.94 -21.04
C GLY A 72 12.57 -8.78 -19.59
N LEU A 73 13.18 -9.53 -18.67
CA LEU A 73 12.86 -9.46 -17.24
C LEU A 73 13.15 -8.07 -16.66
N ASN A 74 14.32 -7.50 -16.95
CA ASN A 74 14.68 -6.16 -16.47
C ASN A 74 13.72 -5.09 -17.02
N ARG A 75 13.38 -5.14 -18.32
CA ARG A 75 12.39 -4.22 -18.90
C ARG A 75 11.01 -4.36 -18.26
N LEU A 76 10.62 -5.58 -17.90
CA LEU A 76 9.36 -5.81 -17.18
C LEU A 76 9.44 -5.21 -15.76
N ALA A 77 10.55 -5.43 -15.05
CA ALA A 77 10.78 -4.87 -13.73
C ALA A 77 10.74 -3.34 -13.74
N ASP A 78 11.40 -2.71 -14.72
CA ASP A 78 11.37 -1.25 -14.92
C ASP A 78 9.96 -0.75 -15.17
N ARG A 79 9.18 -1.45 -16.01
CA ARG A 79 7.77 -1.09 -16.29
C ARG A 79 6.88 -1.22 -15.06
N VAL A 80 6.99 -2.33 -14.33
CA VAL A 80 6.23 -2.56 -13.10
C VAL A 80 6.56 -1.48 -12.08
N THR A 81 7.84 -1.14 -11.94
CA THR A 81 8.30 -0.08 -11.03
C THR A 81 7.79 1.28 -11.47
N ALA A 82 7.86 1.62 -12.77
CA ALA A 82 7.34 2.89 -13.27
C ALA A 82 5.82 3.05 -13.08
N VAL A 83 5.06 1.94 -13.15
CA VAL A 83 3.61 1.94 -12.93
C VAL A 83 3.28 2.06 -11.44
N LEU A 84 3.88 1.21 -10.61
CA LEU A 84 3.60 1.15 -9.18
C LEU A 84 4.22 2.32 -8.43
N GLN A 85 5.49 2.65 -8.69
CA GLN A 85 6.26 3.68 -8.00
C GLN A 85 6.35 4.99 -8.82
N ASN A 86 5.21 5.46 -9.33
CA ASN A 86 5.17 6.69 -10.15
C ASN A 86 5.46 7.99 -9.38
N GLY A 87 5.63 7.93 -8.05
CA GLY A 87 5.95 9.08 -7.19
C GLY A 87 4.80 10.05 -6.94
N SER A 88 3.59 9.77 -7.43
CA SER A 88 2.43 10.66 -7.34
C SER A 88 1.56 10.33 -6.14
N LEU A 89 1.57 11.20 -5.12
CA LEU A 89 0.70 11.07 -3.93
C LEU A 89 -0.79 10.93 -4.29
N PRO A 90 -1.38 11.71 -5.23
CA PRO A 90 -2.77 11.51 -5.64
C PRO A 90 -3.07 10.13 -6.23
N VAL A 91 -2.12 9.52 -6.95
CA VAL A 91 -2.30 8.16 -7.49
C VAL A 91 -2.30 7.15 -6.37
N TYR A 92 -1.35 7.23 -5.43
CA TYR A 92 -1.34 6.34 -4.27
C TYR A 92 -2.62 6.44 -3.44
N LEU A 93 -3.06 7.66 -3.13
CA LEU A 93 -4.32 7.90 -2.43
C LEU A 93 -5.51 7.34 -3.22
N GLY A 94 -5.56 7.57 -4.54
CA GLY A 94 -6.58 7.02 -5.42
C GLY A 94 -6.64 5.49 -5.37
N VAL A 95 -5.50 4.80 -5.45
CA VAL A 95 -5.41 3.34 -5.35
C VAL A 95 -5.90 2.83 -3.99
N ILE A 96 -5.50 3.48 -2.89
CA ILE A 96 -5.94 3.13 -1.54
C ILE A 96 -7.46 3.27 -1.42
N LEU A 97 -8.02 4.41 -1.82
CA LEU A 97 -9.46 4.68 -1.75
C LEU A 97 -10.26 3.71 -2.65
N LEU A 98 -9.77 3.43 -3.85
CA LEU A 98 -10.38 2.44 -4.75
C LEU A 98 -10.32 1.02 -4.17
N THR A 99 -9.24 0.67 -3.49
CA THR A 99 -9.11 -0.65 -2.82
C THR A 99 -10.11 -0.78 -1.68
N VAL A 100 -10.32 0.28 -0.89
CA VAL A 100 -11.37 0.34 0.14
C VAL A 100 -12.77 0.20 -0.48
N LEU A 101 -13.04 0.85 -1.61
CA LEU A 101 -14.33 0.69 -2.29
C LEU A 101 -14.51 -0.71 -2.89
N ALA A 102 -13.44 -1.28 -3.47
CA ALA A 102 -13.50 -2.55 -4.18
C ALA A 102 -13.60 -3.75 -3.24
N LEU A 103 -12.88 -3.74 -2.11
CA LEU A 103 -12.81 -4.89 -1.20
C LEU A 103 -13.85 -4.79 -0.07
N PRO A 104 -13.69 -3.94 0.96
CA PRO A 104 -14.69 -3.83 2.01
C PRO A 104 -15.99 -3.18 1.52
N GLY A 105 -15.97 -2.29 0.53
CA GLY A 105 -17.19 -1.74 -0.07
C GLY A 105 -18.04 -2.80 -0.77
N LEU A 106 -17.42 -3.69 -1.56
CA LEU A 106 -18.13 -4.83 -2.17
C LEU A 106 -18.63 -5.82 -1.12
N ALA A 107 -17.83 -6.09 -0.08
CA ALA A 107 -18.26 -6.95 1.02
C ALA A 107 -19.48 -6.37 1.74
N LEU A 108 -19.50 -5.05 2.02
CA LEU A 108 -20.63 -4.36 2.62
C LEU A 108 -21.90 -4.47 1.76
N LEU A 109 -21.76 -4.30 0.44
CA LEU A 109 -22.88 -4.39 -0.51
C LEU A 109 -23.44 -5.80 -0.67
N THR A 110 -22.59 -6.83 -0.62
CA THR A 110 -22.98 -8.21 -0.94
C THR A 110 -23.29 -9.07 0.28
N ARG A 111 -22.67 -8.79 1.42
CA ARG A 111 -22.77 -9.64 2.62
C ARG A 111 -23.59 -9.02 3.74
N THR A 112 -23.95 -7.75 3.62
CA THR A 112 -24.62 -7.04 4.71
C THR A 112 -25.90 -6.38 4.25
N ARG A 113 -26.87 -6.30 5.16
CA ARG A 113 -28.09 -5.52 4.96
C ARG A 113 -28.00 -4.25 5.80
N LEU A 114 -28.53 -3.16 5.27
CA LEU A 114 -28.68 -1.94 6.06
C LEU A 114 -29.59 -2.24 7.26
N PRO A 115 -29.19 -1.85 8.48
CA PRO A 115 -30.05 -2.02 9.64
C PRO A 115 -31.34 -1.22 9.46
N GLY A 116 -32.45 -1.80 9.92
CA GLY A 116 -33.73 -1.06 10.02
C GLY A 116 -33.69 -0.03 11.15
N GLY A 117 -34.56 0.98 11.07
CA GLY A 117 -34.71 1.96 12.16
C GLY A 117 -33.60 3.01 12.25
N VAL A 118 -33.18 3.58 11.12
CA VAL A 118 -32.22 4.68 11.09
C VAL A 118 -32.80 5.90 11.80
N VAL A 119 -32.19 6.29 12.92
CA VAL A 119 -32.51 7.53 13.65
C VAL A 119 -31.65 8.64 13.08
N VAL A 120 -32.30 9.68 12.53
CA VAL A 120 -31.60 10.82 11.89
C VAL A 120 -30.93 11.73 12.93
N GLY A 121 -31.50 11.80 14.14
CA GLY A 121 -30.94 12.50 15.28
C GLY A 121 -31.83 12.30 16.51
N GLU A 122 -31.22 12.27 17.70
CA GLU A 122 -31.90 12.13 18.98
C GLU A 122 -32.53 13.46 19.44
N SER A 123 -32.02 14.58 18.91
CA SER A 123 -32.46 15.94 19.22
C SER A 123 -32.47 16.82 17.97
N PRO A 124 -33.44 17.76 17.82
CA PRO A 124 -33.41 18.76 16.75
C PRO A 124 -32.12 19.57 16.71
N LEU A 125 -31.53 19.86 17.88
CA LEU A 125 -30.26 20.58 17.97
C LEU A 125 -29.11 19.80 17.32
N GLN A 126 -29.09 18.47 17.50
CA GLN A 126 -28.08 17.61 16.89
C GLN A 126 -28.14 17.66 15.36
N VAL A 127 -29.35 17.63 14.79
CA VAL A 127 -29.55 17.73 13.34
C VAL A 127 -29.11 19.09 12.80
N VAL A 128 -29.42 20.18 13.51
CA VAL A 128 -28.99 21.54 13.12
C VAL A 128 -27.47 21.65 13.15
N VAL A 129 -26.82 21.21 14.23
CA VAL A 129 -25.35 21.27 14.35
C VAL A 129 -24.69 20.38 13.30
N ALA A 130 -25.21 19.17 13.05
CA ALA A 130 -24.72 18.31 11.98
C ALA A 130 -24.85 18.98 10.59
N GLY A 131 -25.96 19.68 10.34
CA GLY A 131 -26.16 20.47 9.12
C GLY A 131 -25.12 21.58 8.97
N VAL A 132 -24.79 22.29 10.06
CA VAL A 132 -23.71 23.30 10.07
C VAL A 132 -22.35 22.66 9.79
N VAL A 133 -22.04 21.53 10.41
CA VAL A 133 -20.80 20.77 10.17
C VAL A 133 -20.69 20.35 8.70
N LEU A 134 -21.77 19.82 8.11
CA LEU A 134 -21.80 19.43 6.70
C LEU A 134 -21.62 20.63 5.78
N ALA A 135 -22.30 21.75 6.06
CA ALA A 135 -22.14 22.97 5.28
C ALA A 135 -20.71 23.52 5.36
N ALA A 136 -20.08 23.48 6.53
CA ALA A 136 -18.69 23.88 6.73
C ALA A 136 -17.72 22.94 5.98
N ALA A 137 -17.93 21.62 6.05
CA ALA A 137 -17.12 20.64 5.32
C ALA A 137 -17.21 20.83 3.79
N VAL A 138 -18.42 21.05 3.27
CA VAL A 138 -18.64 21.39 1.85
C VAL A 138 -17.97 22.72 1.52
N GLY A 139 -18.12 23.74 2.38
CA GLY A 139 -17.45 25.04 2.24
C GLY A 139 -15.93 24.90 2.15
N ALA A 140 -15.32 24.07 2.99
CA ALA A 140 -13.89 23.77 2.97
C ALA A 140 -13.45 23.14 1.64
N ALA A 141 -14.24 22.19 1.11
CA ALA A 141 -13.93 21.50 -0.15
C ALA A 141 -14.00 22.42 -1.38
N PHE A 142 -14.86 23.44 -1.34
CA PHE A 142 -15.01 24.42 -2.43
C PHE A 142 -14.18 25.71 -2.23
N ALA A 143 -13.51 25.85 -1.09
CA ALA A 143 -12.73 27.04 -0.78
C ALA A 143 -11.53 27.19 -1.75
N ARG A 144 -11.46 28.33 -2.43
CA ARG A 144 -10.36 28.65 -3.37
C ARG A 144 -9.12 29.24 -2.69
N ARG A 145 -9.32 29.84 -1.52
CA ARG A 145 -8.25 30.44 -0.69
C ARG A 145 -7.97 29.52 0.48
N ARG A 146 -6.69 29.30 0.79
CA ARG A 146 -6.25 28.38 1.84
C ARG A 146 -6.75 28.83 3.22
N PHE A 147 -6.70 30.13 3.49
CA PHE A 147 -7.18 30.70 4.74
C PHE A 147 -8.69 30.45 4.94
N ALA A 148 -9.50 30.62 3.89
CA ALA A 148 -10.93 30.32 3.94
C ALA A 148 -11.20 28.82 4.20
N ALA A 149 -10.42 27.93 3.57
CA ALA A 149 -10.52 26.49 3.81
C ALA A 149 -10.24 26.14 5.27
N VAL A 150 -9.24 26.76 5.89
CA VAL A 150 -8.91 26.57 7.31
C VAL A 150 -10.02 27.08 8.23
N LEU A 151 -10.65 28.23 7.91
CA LEU A 151 -11.79 28.72 8.70
C LEU A 151 -12.98 27.76 8.64
N PHE A 152 -13.29 27.22 7.47
CA PHE A 152 -14.34 26.21 7.33
C PHE A 152 -13.99 24.91 8.07
N LEU A 153 -12.73 24.48 8.03
CA LEU A 153 -12.26 23.32 8.80
C LEU A 153 -12.38 23.57 10.31
N GLY A 154 -12.05 24.77 10.78
CA GLY A 154 -12.30 25.22 12.15
C GLY A 154 -13.78 25.10 12.52
N GLY A 155 -14.68 25.56 11.64
CA GLY A 155 -16.13 25.42 11.81
C GLY A 155 -16.58 23.96 11.94
N VAL A 156 -15.98 23.03 11.20
CA VAL A 156 -16.20 21.59 11.35
C VAL A 156 -15.78 21.14 12.75
N GLY A 157 -14.56 21.48 13.19
CA GLY A 157 -14.04 21.06 14.49
C GLY A 157 -14.83 21.59 15.68
N TYR A 158 -15.18 22.88 15.68
CA TYR A 158 -16.04 23.47 16.72
C TYR A 158 -17.45 22.87 16.70
N GLY A 159 -18.01 22.59 15.52
CA GLY A 159 -19.30 21.91 15.39
C GLY A 159 -19.27 20.48 15.95
N VAL A 160 -18.19 19.73 15.71
CA VAL A 160 -17.97 18.40 16.31
C VAL A 160 -17.83 18.49 17.83
N ALA A 161 -17.14 19.49 18.37
CA ALA A 161 -17.07 19.69 19.82
C ALA A 161 -18.46 19.91 20.44
N VAL A 162 -19.33 20.67 19.78
CA VAL A 162 -20.73 20.85 20.21
C VAL A 162 -21.49 19.52 20.17
N LEU A 163 -21.29 18.69 19.14
CA LEU A 163 -21.89 17.36 19.10
C LEU A 163 -21.43 16.47 20.28
N PHE A 164 -20.16 16.54 20.68
CA PHE A 164 -19.68 15.83 21.87
C PHE A 164 -20.36 16.31 23.16
N VAL A 165 -20.55 17.63 23.32
CA VAL A 165 -21.30 18.17 24.48
C VAL A 165 -22.74 17.65 24.49
N ILE A 166 -23.42 17.67 23.34
CA ILE A 166 -24.81 17.18 23.22
C ILE A 166 -24.90 15.70 23.57
N GLN A 167 -23.89 14.90 23.21
CA GLN A 167 -23.84 13.47 23.51
C GLN A 167 -23.34 13.14 24.94
N GLY A 168 -23.11 14.15 25.78
CA GLY A 168 -22.66 13.94 27.16
C GLY A 168 -21.19 13.55 27.29
N ALA A 169 -20.34 13.91 26.32
CA ALA A 169 -18.90 13.65 26.30
C ALA A 169 -18.09 14.95 26.54
N PRO A 170 -18.11 15.54 27.76
CA PRO A 170 -17.48 16.83 28.04
C PRO A 170 -15.96 16.81 27.90
N ASP A 171 -15.28 15.73 28.30
CA ASP A 171 -13.83 15.61 28.20
C ASP A 171 -13.36 15.59 26.73
N LEU A 172 -14.11 14.91 25.87
CA LEU A 172 -13.85 14.92 24.42
C LEU A 172 -14.13 16.30 23.82
N ALA A 173 -15.17 17.00 24.29
CA ALA A 173 -15.47 18.33 23.81
C ALA A 173 -14.36 19.34 24.18
N LEU A 174 -13.90 19.33 25.43
CA LEU A 174 -12.83 20.22 25.90
C LEU A 174 -11.52 19.97 25.13
N THR A 175 -11.14 18.70 24.96
CA THR A 175 -9.93 18.36 24.20
C THR A 175 -10.08 18.72 22.72
N GLN A 176 -11.23 18.48 22.10
CA GLN A 176 -11.50 18.90 20.72
C GLN A 176 -11.37 20.41 20.54
N LEU A 177 -11.93 21.22 21.46
CA LEU A 177 -11.81 22.68 21.40
C LEU A 177 -10.35 23.15 21.51
N LEU A 178 -9.57 22.55 22.42
CA LEU A 178 -8.16 22.88 22.61
C LEU A 178 -7.34 22.52 21.36
N VAL A 179 -7.51 21.31 20.85
CA VAL A 179 -6.80 20.82 19.66
C VAL A 179 -7.20 21.62 18.43
N GLU A 180 -8.49 21.95 18.25
CA GLU A 180 -8.95 22.75 17.12
C GLU A 180 -8.34 24.16 17.15
N THR A 181 -8.31 24.78 18.33
CA THR A 181 -7.71 26.10 18.50
C THR A 181 -6.21 26.06 18.17
N LEU A 182 -5.49 25.03 18.65
CA LEU A 182 -4.08 24.83 18.34
C LEU A 182 -3.85 24.58 16.84
N ALA A 183 -4.69 23.75 16.21
CA ALA A 183 -4.61 23.44 14.79
C ALA A 183 -4.81 24.70 13.94
N VAL A 184 -5.79 25.54 14.24
CA VAL A 184 -6.00 26.83 13.57
C VAL A 184 -4.78 27.72 13.70
N VAL A 185 -4.19 27.84 14.91
CA VAL A 185 -2.96 28.64 15.12
C VAL A 185 -1.82 28.10 14.27
N ILE A 186 -1.56 26.79 14.30
CA ILE A 186 -0.50 26.15 13.51
C ILE A 186 -0.74 26.38 12.01
N PHE A 187 -1.96 26.18 11.53
CA PHE A 187 -2.30 26.41 10.13
C PHE A 187 -2.08 27.86 9.72
N VAL A 188 -2.48 28.83 10.53
CA VAL A 188 -2.24 30.26 10.23
C VAL A 188 -0.75 30.56 10.14
N LEU A 189 0.06 30.03 11.06
CA LEU A 189 1.52 30.19 11.04
C LEU A 189 2.16 29.58 9.77
N VAL A 190 1.70 28.41 9.35
CA VAL A 190 2.19 27.74 8.13
C VAL A 190 1.71 28.47 6.88
N LEU A 191 0.43 28.84 6.81
CA LEU A 191 -0.16 29.52 5.66
C LEU A 191 0.44 30.89 5.39
N ARG A 192 0.97 31.57 6.42
CA ARG A 192 1.73 32.82 6.24
C ARG A 192 2.93 32.66 5.29
N HIS A 193 3.48 31.47 5.17
CA HIS A 193 4.65 31.17 4.33
C HIS A 193 4.28 30.53 2.98
N LEU A 194 2.99 30.40 2.68
CA LEU A 194 2.49 29.72 1.49
C LEU A 194 1.66 30.67 0.63
N PRO A 195 1.54 30.42 -0.69
CA PRO A 195 0.69 31.23 -1.55
C PRO A 195 -0.78 31.13 -1.12
N GLU A 196 -1.53 32.23 -1.27
CA GLU A 196 -2.89 32.36 -0.75
C GLU A 196 -3.89 31.36 -1.36
N ARG A 197 -3.70 31.00 -2.63
CA ARG A 197 -4.61 30.16 -3.39
C ARG A 197 -4.08 28.74 -3.53
N PHE A 198 -4.99 27.81 -3.77
CA PHE A 198 -4.60 26.45 -4.19
C PHE A 198 -4.10 26.49 -5.63
N GLU A 199 -3.00 25.79 -5.89
CA GLU A 199 -2.51 25.57 -7.25
C GLU A 199 -3.51 24.72 -8.04
N PRO A 200 -3.78 25.03 -9.32
CA PRO A 200 -4.58 24.17 -10.18
C PRO A 200 -3.98 22.78 -10.20
N SER A 201 -4.81 21.75 -10.07
CA SER A 201 -4.30 20.39 -10.05
C SER A 201 -3.80 19.98 -11.44
N ALA A 202 -2.51 19.69 -11.56
CA ALA A 202 -1.86 19.18 -12.78
C ALA A 202 -2.22 17.72 -13.13
N TRP A 203 -3.16 17.10 -12.42
CA TRP A 203 -3.47 15.68 -12.60
C TRP A 203 -4.33 15.46 -13.86
N ARG A 204 -3.98 14.42 -14.63
CA ARG A 204 -4.67 14.06 -15.88
C ARG A 204 -6.08 13.48 -15.65
N LEU A 205 -6.34 12.91 -14.47
CA LEU A 205 -7.67 12.44 -14.08
C LEU A 205 -8.57 13.63 -13.78
N GLY A 206 -9.63 13.74 -14.59
CA GLY A 206 -10.58 14.85 -14.53
C GLY A 206 -11.24 14.98 -13.16
N GLN A 207 -11.66 16.20 -12.82
CA GLN A 207 -12.34 16.51 -11.55
C GLN A 207 -13.51 15.55 -11.25
N ALA A 208 -14.22 15.10 -12.28
CA ALA A 208 -15.32 14.15 -12.15
C ALA A 208 -14.92 12.81 -11.50
N THR A 209 -13.75 12.25 -11.83
CA THR A 209 -13.32 10.97 -11.23
C THR A 209 -12.98 11.13 -9.76
N ARG A 210 -12.38 12.26 -9.37
CA ARG A 210 -12.09 12.56 -7.96
C ARG A 210 -13.37 12.72 -7.16
N VAL A 211 -14.33 13.46 -7.69
CA VAL A 211 -15.64 13.65 -7.05
C VAL A 211 -16.36 12.31 -6.92
N ALA A 212 -16.32 11.46 -7.96
CA ALA A 212 -16.91 10.13 -7.91
C ALA A 212 -16.25 9.23 -6.84
N VAL A 213 -14.92 9.20 -6.78
CA VAL A 213 -14.18 8.41 -5.76
C VAL A 213 -14.45 8.97 -4.36
N ALA A 214 -14.36 10.28 -4.16
CA ALA A 214 -14.59 10.91 -2.85
C ALA A 214 -16.05 10.70 -2.38
N GLY A 215 -17.02 10.88 -3.27
CA GLY A 215 -18.43 10.63 -3.00
C GLY A 215 -18.70 9.15 -2.67
N GLY A 216 -18.10 8.23 -3.45
CA GLY A 216 -18.18 6.80 -3.18
C GLY A 216 -17.62 6.43 -1.82
N VAL A 217 -16.45 6.97 -1.44
CA VAL A 217 -15.85 6.75 -0.12
C VAL A 217 -16.72 7.33 0.99
N GLY A 218 -17.26 8.55 0.81
CA GLY A 218 -18.16 9.16 1.78
C GLY A 218 -19.41 8.31 2.02
N VAL A 219 -20.05 7.83 0.96
CA VAL A 219 -21.21 6.91 1.05
C VAL A 219 -20.81 5.60 1.72
N PHE A 220 -19.67 5.02 1.35
CA PHE A 220 -19.15 3.82 1.98
C PHE A 220 -18.95 4.00 3.49
N VAL A 221 -18.29 5.07 3.94
CA VAL A 221 -18.04 5.33 5.36
C VAL A 221 -19.35 5.56 6.13
N ALA A 222 -20.32 6.26 5.53
CA ALA A 222 -21.63 6.46 6.13
C ALA A 222 -22.40 5.13 6.29
N ALA A 223 -22.46 4.33 5.21
CA ALA A 223 -23.14 3.04 5.24
C ALA A 223 -22.43 2.05 6.18
N PHE A 224 -21.09 2.02 6.17
CA PHE A 224 -20.29 1.19 7.06
C PHE A 224 -20.55 1.56 8.52
N SER A 225 -20.55 2.85 8.87
CA SER A 225 -20.85 3.32 10.22
C SER A 225 -22.24 2.89 10.69
N LEU A 226 -23.26 3.00 9.82
CA LEU A 226 -24.63 2.55 10.14
C LEU A 226 -24.68 1.04 10.41
N VAL A 227 -24.08 0.24 9.52
CA VAL A 227 -24.02 -1.21 9.65
C VAL A 227 -23.25 -1.62 10.91
N ALA A 228 -22.09 -1.01 11.17
CA ALA A 228 -21.26 -1.31 12.32
C ALA A 228 -21.96 -0.97 13.64
N ALA A 229 -22.71 0.14 13.69
CA ALA A 229 -23.52 0.49 14.85
C ALA A 229 -24.63 -0.54 15.11
N GLY A 230 -25.29 -1.04 14.06
CA GLY A 230 -26.34 -2.06 14.16
C GLY A 230 -25.83 -3.50 14.37
N ALA A 231 -24.54 -3.76 14.19
CA ALA A 231 -23.95 -5.09 14.35
C ALA A 231 -23.61 -5.46 15.80
N ARG A 232 -23.80 -4.55 16.75
CA ARG A 232 -23.51 -4.77 18.17
C ARG A 232 -24.50 -5.76 18.78
N THR A 233 -24.01 -6.96 19.11
CA THR A 233 -24.79 -8.05 19.73
C THR A 233 -24.28 -8.46 21.11
N ALA A 234 -23.00 -8.18 21.40
CA ALA A 234 -22.38 -8.48 22.69
C ALA A 234 -22.68 -7.39 23.73
N GLU A 235 -22.66 -7.78 25.00
CA GLU A 235 -22.78 -6.86 26.13
C GLU A 235 -21.62 -5.86 26.14
N PRO A 236 -21.90 -4.55 26.30
CA PRO A 236 -20.86 -3.54 26.28
C PRO A 236 -20.05 -3.54 27.58
N VAL A 237 -18.72 -3.48 27.45
CA VAL A 237 -17.77 -3.40 28.58
C VAL A 237 -17.92 -2.14 29.45
N SER A 238 -18.69 -1.14 29.00
CA SER A 238 -18.93 0.10 29.73
C SER A 238 -19.58 -0.12 31.10
N GLY A 239 -20.39 -1.17 31.26
CA GLY A 239 -20.99 -1.51 32.56
C GLY A 239 -19.92 -1.80 33.61
N ALA A 240 -18.98 -2.69 33.28
CA ALA A 240 -17.87 -3.05 34.17
C ALA A 240 -17.01 -1.84 34.55
N TYR A 241 -16.71 -0.95 33.59
CA TYR A 241 -15.95 0.28 33.89
C TYR A 241 -16.67 1.22 34.85
N LEU A 242 -18.01 1.36 34.74
CA LEU A 242 -18.78 2.20 35.64
C LEU A 242 -18.84 1.62 37.06
N GLU A 243 -18.95 0.29 37.18
CA GLU A 243 -18.98 -0.40 38.48
C GLU A 243 -17.63 -0.37 39.19
N GLN A 244 -16.53 -0.47 38.44
CA GLN A 244 -15.17 -0.60 38.98
C GLN A 244 -14.43 0.73 39.15
N ALA A 245 -14.84 1.81 38.47
CA ALA A 245 -14.10 3.08 38.46
C ALA A 245 -13.83 3.67 39.85
N VAL A 246 -14.83 3.66 40.75
CA VAL A 246 -14.66 4.16 42.12
C VAL A 246 -14.00 3.12 43.04
N PRO A 247 -14.43 1.84 43.08
CA PRO A 247 -13.83 0.86 43.98
C PRO A 247 -12.37 0.53 43.68
N GLU A 248 -11.97 0.45 42.41
CA GLU A 248 -10.62 0.01 42.02
C GLU A 248 -9.65 1.17 41.78
N ALA A 249 -10.13 2.29 41.21
CA ALA A 249 -9.28 3.44 40.85
C ALA A 249 -9.60 4.73 41.63
N GLY A 250 -10.66 4.74 42.46
CA GLY A 250 -11.00 5.88 43.32
C GLY A 250 -11.52 7.13 42.58
N GLY A 251 -11.78 7.04 41.27
CA GLY A 251 -12.14 8.20 40.45
C GLY A 251 -13.62 8.23 40.04
N GLN A 252 -14.24 9.40 40.15
CA GLN A 252 -15.63 9.63 39.69
C GLN A 252 -15.73 9.99 38.20
N ASN A 253 -14.66 10.57 37.63
CA ASN A 253 -14.59 10.78 36.19
C ASN A 253 -14.16 9.47 35.51
N VAL A 254 -15.15 8.69 35.05
CA VAL A 254 -14.93 7.39 34.41
C VAL A 254 -14.06 7.48 33.16
N VAL A 255 -14.13 8.58 32.39
CA VAL A 255 -13.31 8.75 31.18
C VAL A 255 -11.85 8.89 31.57
N ASN A 256 -11.55 9.76 32.54
CA ASN A 256 -10.19 9.93 33.04
C ASN A 256 -9.66 8.62 33.65
N VAL A 257 -10.45 7.92 34.47
CA VAL A 257 -10.07 6.61 35.05
C VAL A 257 -9.77 5.58 33.96
N ILE A 258 -10.58 5.51 32.90
CA ILE A 258 -10.30 4.60 31.79
C ILE A 258 -8.96 4.94 31.15
N LEU A 259 -8.66 6.22 30.91
CA LEU A 259 -7.43 6.63 30.24
C LEU A 259 -6.19 6.40 31.10
N VAL A 260 -6.24 6.75 32.39
CA VAL A 260 -5.03 6.79 33.24
C VAL A 260 -4.81 5.54 34.09
N ASP A 261 -5.84 4.73 34.32
CA ASP A 261 -5.76 3.51 35.14
C ASP A 261 -6.04 2.26 34.29
N PHE A 262 -7.29 2.07 33.83
CA PHE A 262 -7.68 0.81 33.17
C PHE A 262 -7.01 0.58 31.82
N ARG A 263 -6.77 1.66 31.06
CA ARG A 263 -6.11 1.64 29.73
C ARG A 263 -4.91 2.58 29.68
N ALA A 264 -4.22 2.74 30.80
CA ALA A 264 -3.02 3.57 30.95
C ALA A 264 -1.96 3.37 29.86
N PHE A 265 -1.85 2.15 29.33
CA PHE A 265 -0.88 1.82 28.28
C PHE A 265 -1.17 2.51 26.95
N ASP A 266 -2.45 2.74 26.62
CA ASP A 266 -2.82 3.48 25.42
C ASP A 266 -2.42 4.95 25.54
N THR A 267 -2.68 5.58 26.70
CA THR A 267 -2.26 6.97 26.99
C THR A 267 -0.74 7.13 27.03
N LEU A 268 0.00 6.15 27.57
CA LEU A 268 1.47 6.12 27.47
C LEU A 268 1.93 6.11 26.00
N GLY A 269 1.28 5.31 25.17
CA GLY A 269 1.54 5.24 23.73
C GLY A 269 1.27 6.58 23.02
N GLU A 270 0.14 7.21 23.30
CA GLU A 270 -0.24 8.52 22.75
C GLU A 270 0.77 9.62 23.12
N ILE A 271 1.15 9.73 24.40
CA ILE A 271 2.15 10.71 24.87
C ILE A 271 3.51 10.44 24.21
N THR A 272 3.88 9.18 24.02
CA THR A 272 5.10 8.80 23.30
C THR A 272 5.05 9.28 21.85
N VAL A 273 3.94 9.08 21.14
CA VAL A 273 3.75 9.56 19.77
C VAL A 273 3.85 11.09 19.69
N LEU A 274 3.20 11.82 20.62
CA LEU A 274 3.29 13.28 20.68
C LEU A 274 4.73 13.76 20.94
N THR A 275 5.45 13.08 21.83
CA THR A 275 6.86 13.39 22.13
C THR A 275 7.74 13.19 20.90
N VAL A 276 7.59 12.05 20.21
CA VAL A 276 8.33 11.75 18.98
C VAL A 276 7.99 12.74 17.87
N ALA A 277 6.72 13.11 17.70
CA ALA A 277 6.30 14.12 16.74
C ALA A 277 6.92 15.49 17.04
N ALA A 278 6.92 15.93 18.30
CA ALA A 278 7.54 17.18 18.71
C ALA A 278 9.06 17.19 18.45
N LEU A 279 9.76 16.10 18.80
CA LEU A 279 11.19 15.95 18.52
C LEU A 279 11.48 15.94 17.01
N GLY A 280 10.65 15.27 16.22
CA GLY A 280 10.73 15.26 14.75
C GLY A 280 10.58 16.65 14.14
N ILE A 281 9.59 17.43 14.61
CA ILE A 281 9.40 18.83 14.18
C ILE A 281 10.64 19.67 14.52
N VAL A 282 11.16 19.57 15.74
CA VAL A 282 12.37 20.29 16.16
C VAL A 282 13.57 19.93 15.27
N SER A 283 13.75 18.64 14.97
CA SER A 283 14.81 18.16 14.08
C SER A 283 14.69 18.72 12.67
N LEU A 284 13.48 18.69 12.08
CA LEU A 284 13.22 19.22 10.74
C LEU A 284 13.46 20.74 10.66
N VAL A 285 13.03 21.49 11.67
CA VAL A 285 13.25 22.94 11.73
C VAL A 285 14.74 23.26 11.81
N GLN A 286 15.51 22.52 12.62
CA GLN A 286 16.97 22.72 12.71
C GLN A 286 17.67 22.36 11.39
N ALA A 287 17.29 21.25 10.76
CA ALA A 287 17.85 20.84 9.47
C ALA A 287 17.56 21.87 8.37
N GLY A 288 16.33 22.37 8.29
CA GLY A 288 15.94 23.40 7.32
C GLY A 288 16.69 24.71 7.49
N ARG A 289 16.96 25.13 8.73
CA ARG A 289 17.76 26.35 9.01
C ARG A 289 19.21 26.21 8.56
N ARG A 290 19.86 25.06 8.84
CA ARG A 290 21.24 24.80 8.38
C ARG A 290 21.35 24.87 6.86
N GLN A 291 20.37 24.33 6.15
CA GLN A 291 20.36 24.33 4.69
C GLN A 291 20.19 25.73 4.09
N GLN A 292 19.56 26.66 4.81
CA GLN A 292 19.49 28.08 4.44
C GLN A 292 20.78 28.82 4.76
N ASP A 293 21.48 28.45 5.83
CA ASP A 293 22.77 29.06 6.19
C ASP A 293 23.92 28.61 5.24
N GLU A 294 23.79 27.43 4.62
CA GLU A 294 24.75 26.88 3.65
C GLU A 294 24.51 27.33 2.19
N ALA A 295 23.35 27.90 1.87
CA ALA A 295 22.93 28.33 0.53
C ALA A 295 23.13 29.83 0.29
#